data_AF-A0A9E7RSL7-F1
#
_entry.id   AF-A0A9E7RSL7-F1
#
_cell.length_a   1.000
_cell.length_b   1.000
_cell.length_c   1.000
_cell.angle_alpha   90.00
_cell.angle_beta   90.00
_cell.angle_gamma   90.00
#
_symmetry.space_group_name_H-M   'P 1'
#
loop_
_entity.id
_entity.type
_entity.pdbx_description
1 polymer ?
#
loop_
_entity_poly.entity_id
_entity_poly.type
_entity_poly.pdbx_seq_one_letter_code
_entity_poly.pdbx_strand_id
1 'polypeptide(L)'
;MEVGLNEFLDMKKRYEDFKMKNKREPRYVTTKNGYKVMLPVFKDMLRRYEDFVRINGREPNYISIQPQPNGKIEIKKFRDMLRRYEDFVRINGREPNIIYLEQGKSDHVSLGTFKDMLRRYKDFVRINGREPNYISIQPQPSLKGHWTTKVIEKIGTFHDATSLYERVKKTCKYKYYYNDQVPNHVAVMRMTTSGINCTDACQLFSKVLEEMGYEVKIEHVRVKCNDGKWYGHYLLRVGGFELKDGTIWDYVSATKTGRPLGVPCCTAGFQHLGWGIVGPVYDK
;
A
#
# COMPACT_ATOMS: atom_id res chain seq x y z
N MET A 1 -10.73 24.25 -4.38
CA MET A 1 -9.96 25.27 -3.64
C MET A 1 -8.53 24.78 -3.53
N GLU A 2 -7.56 25.62 -3.85
CA GLU A 2 -6.14 25.30 -3.79
C GLU A 2 -5.49 26.05 -2.62
N VAL A 3 -4.51 25.43 -1.99
CA VAL A 3 -3.73 25.97 -0.88
C VAL A 3 -2.28 26.04 -1.33
N GLY A 4 -1.66 27.22 -1.27
CA GLY A 4 -0.24 27.36 -1.62
C GLY A 4 0.65 26.55 -0.68
N LEU A 5 1.85 26.16 -1.14
CA LEU A 5 2.80 25.34 -0.36
C LEU A 5 3.03 25.87 1.07
N ASN A 6 3.29 27.17 1.21
CA ASN A 6 3.54 27.79 2.51
C ASN A 6 2.35 27.67 3.46
N GLU A 7 1.13 27.83 2.96
CA GLU A 7 -0.09 27.69 3.76
C GLU A 7 -0.33 26.22 4.14
N PHE A 8 -0.06 25.29 3.22
CA PHE A 8 -0.16 23.86 3.51
C PHE A 8 0.86 23.41 4.58
N LEU A 9 2.10 23.89 4.50
CA LEU A 9 3.13 23.61 5.51
C LEU A 9 2.76 24.21 6.87
N ASP A 10 2.17 25.40 6.90
CA ASP A 10 1.60 25.99 8.13
C ASP A 10 0.46 25.14 8.70
N MET A 11 -0.46 24.67 7.85
CA MET A 11 -1.53 23.75 8.26
C MET A 11 -0.97 22.45 8.83
N LYS A 12 0.06 21.86 8.19
CA LYS A 12 0.77 20.65 8.66
C LYS A 12 1.40 20.88 10.02
N LYS A 13 2.09 22.00 10.22
CA LYS A 13 2.67 22.37 11.50
C LYS A 13 1.61 22.50 12.60
N ARG A 14 0.52 23.24 12.36
CA ARG A 14 -0.58 23.40 13.32
C ARG A 14 -1.27 22.10 13.70
N TYR A 15 -1.39 21.18 12.73
CA TYR A 15 -1.90 19.84 12.96
C TYR A 15 -1.00 19.04 13.92
N GLU A 16 0.32 19.02 13.69
CA GLU A 16 1.27 18.33 14.56
C GLU A 16 1.33 18.96 15.96
N ASP A 17 1.35 20.29 16.05
CA ASP A 17 1.31 21.01 17.32
C ASP A 17 0.05 20.67 18.13
N PHE A 18 -1.11 20.60 17.47
CA PHE A 18 -2.36 20.19 18.11
C PHE A 18 -2.27 18.76 18.64
N LYS A 19 -1.75 17.83 17.84
CA LYS A 19 -1.61 16.42 18.20
C LYS A 19 -0.66 16.25 19.38
N MET A 20 0.46 16.97 19.41
CA MET A 20 1.42 16.96 20.51
C MET A 20 0.82 17.48 21.82
N LYS A 21 0.10 18.61 21.76
CA LYS A 21 -0.50 19.28 22.92
C LYS A 21 -1.69 18.53 23.50
N ASN A 22 -2.58 18.03 22.64
CA ASN A 22 -3.87 17.47 23.06
C ASN A 22 -3.88 15.94 23.12
N LYS A 23 -2.79 15.27 22.71
CA LYS A 23 -2.68 13.80 22.61
C LYS A 23 -3.81 13.15 21.81
N ARG A 24 -4.39 13.89 20.87
CA ARG A 24 -5.46 13.44 19.96
C ARG A 24 -5.41 14.21 18.66
N GLU A 25 -6.01 13.66 17.61
CA GLU A 25 -6.14 14.34 16.32
C GLU A 25 -7.25 15.41 16.37
N PRO A 26 -7.09 16.55 15.66
CA PRO A 26 -8.16 17.53 15.51
C PRO A 26 -9.24 17.01 14.55
N ARG A 27 -10.49 17.47 14.69
CA ARG A 27 -11.58 17.11 13.77
C ARG A 27 -11.44 17.76 12.39
N TYR A 28 -10.80 18.92 12.36
CA TYR A 28 -10.52 19.71 11.16
C TYR A 28 -9.26 20.55 11.37
N VAL A 29 -8.65 20.99 10.27
CA VAL A 29 -7.58 21.99 10.23
C VAL A 29 -8.11 23.20 9.49
N THR A 30 -7.76 24.41 9.91
CA THR A 30 -8.24 25.65 9.29
C THR A 30 -7.23 26.23 8.32
N THR A 31 -7.68 26.71 7.16
CA THR A 31 -6.86 27.56 6.26
C THR A 31 -6.57 28.91 6.92
N LYS A 32 -5.68 29.72 6.34
CA LYS A 32 -5.39 31.09 6.82
C LYS A 32 -6.64 31.97 6.78
N ASN A 33 -7.53 31.70 5.83
CA ASN A 33 -8.80 32.41 5.65
C ASN A 33 -9.95 31.83 6.51
N GLY A 34 -9.66 30.90 7.43
CA GLY A 34 -10.64 30.33 8.36
C GLY A 34 -11.50 29.19 7.81
N TYR A 35 -11.25 28.73 6.58
CA TYR A 35 -11.98 27.58 6.00
C TYR A 35 -11.62 26.29 6.74
N LYS A 36 -12.62 25.51 7.16
CA LYS A 36 -12.42 24.26 7.90
C LYS A 36 -12.24 23.08 6.94
N VAL A 37 -11.02 22.55 6.88
CA VAL A 37 -10.68 21.33 6.16
C VAL A 37 -10.84 20.14 7.11
N MET A 38 -11.82 19.28 6.85
CA MET A 38 -12.08 18.10 7.68
C MET A 38 -10.85 17.16 7.70
N LEU A 39 -10.63 16.47 8.82
CA LEU A 39 -9.44 15.62 9.01
C LEU A 39 -9.22 14.59 7.88
N PRO A 40 -10.24 13.87 7.35
CA PRO A 40 -10.01 12.94 6.23
C PRO A 40 -9.48 13.62 4.97
N VAL A 41 -9.96 14.83 4.68
CA VAL A 41 -9.52 15.64 3.54
C VAL A 41 -8.09 16.13 3.77
N PHE A 42 -7.78 16.56 4.99
CA PHE A 42 -6.43 17.00 5.34
C PHE A 42 -5.41 15.86 5.28
N LYS A 43 -5.77 14.65 5.72
CA LYS A 43 -4.93 13.45 5.60
C LYS A 43 -4.70 13.06 4.14
N ASP A 44 -5.72 13.19 3.29
CA ASP A 44 -5.54 13.02 1.83
C ASP A 44 -4.56 14.05 1.25
N MET A 45 -4.64 15.31 1.69
CA MET A 45 -3.69 16.36 1.29
C MET A 45 -2.25 16.01 1.71
N LEU A 46 -2.04 15.52 2.94
CA LEU A 46 -0.73 15.06 3.43
C LEU A 46 -0.15 13.94 2.57
N ARG A 47 -0.94 12.88 2.32
CA ARG A 47 -0.51 11.76 1.47
C ARG A 47 -0.13 12.22 0.07
N ARG A 48 -0.95 13.08 -0.57
CA ARG A 48 -0.66 13.60 -1.92
C ARG A 48 0.61 14.44 -1.97
N TYR A 49 0.88 15.22 -0.93
CA TYR A 49 2.12 15.96 -0.81
C TYR A 49 3.33 15.02 -0.75
N GLU A 50 3.27 14.00 0.11
CA GLU A 50 4.35 13.02 0.29
C GLU A 50 4.61 12.22 -1.00
N ASP A 51 3.54 11.77 -1.67
CA ASP A 51 3.61 11.11 -2.97
C ASP A 51 4.27 11.98 -4.04
N PHE A 52 3.89 13.26 -4.11
CA PHE A 52 4.43 14.19 -5.08
C PHE A 52 5.94 14.40 -4.88
N VAL A 53 6.38 14.63 -3.64
CA VAL A 53 7.79 14.81 -3.30
C VAL A 53 8.58 13.54 -3.61
N ARG A 54 8.05 12.37 -3.25
CA ARG A 54 8.68 11.07 -3.52
C ARG A 54 8.87 10.80 -5.02
N ILE A 55 7.86 11.10 -5.84
CA ILE A 55 7.89 10.80 -7.28
C ILE A 55 8.71 11.82 -8.06
N ASN A 56 8.59 13.10 -7.72
CA ASN A 56 9.15 14.19 -8.54
C ASN A 56 10.45 14.76 -7.97
N GLY A 57 10.88 14.35 -6.77
CA GLY A 57 12.08 14.87 -6.11
C GLY A 57 12.01 16.36 -5.77
N ARG A 58 10.82 16.95 -5.75
CA ARG A 58 10.59 18.39 -5.50
C ARG A 58 9.26 18.63 -4.81
N GLU A 59 9.12 19.78 -4.16
CA GLU A 59 7.87 20.20 -3.53
C GLU A 59 6.84 20.73 -4.55
N PRO A 60 5.53 20.53 -4.32
CA PRO A 60 4.48 21.09 -5.15
C PRO A 60 4.28 22.58 -4.85
N ASN A 61 3.88 23.38 -5.84
CA ASN A 61 3.59 24.81 -5.63
C ASN A 61 2.27 25.04 -4.86
N TYR A 62 1.31 24.12 -4.99
CA TYR A 62 0.01 24.17 -4.34
C TYR A 62 -0.55 22.76 -4.11
N ILE A 63 -1.50 22.64 -3.17
CA ILE A 63 -2.21 21.42 -2.83
C ILE A 63 -3.71 21.71 -2.88
N SER A 64 -4.47 20.95 -3.68
CA SER A 64 -5.94 21.07 -3.73
C SER A 64 -6.58 20.55 -2.44
N ILE A 65 -7.54 21.29 -1.86
CA ILE A 65 -8.40 20.88 -0.73
C ILE A 65 -9.44 19.86 -1.17
N GLN A 66 -9.80 19.79 -2.45
CA GLN A 66 -10.81 18.80 -2.85
C GLN A 66 -10.21 17.40 -2.70
N PRO A 67 -10.92 16.47 -2.04
CA PRO A 67 -10.53 15.07 -2.10
C PRO A 67 -10.52 14.66 -3.57
N GLN A 68 -9.50 13.89 -3.97
CA GLN A 68 -9.58 13.21 -5.25
C GLN A 68 -10.91 12.42 -5.28
N PRO A 69 -11.65 12.47 -6.38
CA PRO A 69 -12.90 11.75 -6.47
C PRO A 69 -12.64 10.28 -6.13
N ASN A 70 -13.52 9.71 -5.32
CA ASN A 70 -13.38 8.36 -4.79
C ASN A 70 -14.46 7.44 -5.39
N GLY A 71 -14.19 6.14 -5.42
CA GLY A 71 -15.16 5.14 -5.86
C GLY A 71 -14.90 4.64 -7.27
N LYS A 72 -15.95 4.13 -7.91
CA LYS A 72 -15.88 3.51 -9.24
C LYS A 72 -16.45 4.45 -10.28
N ILE A 73 -15.77 4.58 -11.42
CA ILE A 73 -16.32 5.23 -12.61
C ILE A 73 -16.74 4.18 -13.62
N GLU A 74 -17.83 4.46 -14.33
CA GLU A 74 -18.25 3.64 -15.45
C GLU A 74 -17.20 3.65 -16.57
N ILE A 75 -17.09 2.53 -17.27
CA ILE A 75 -16.13 2.40 -18.37
C ILE A 75 -16.33 3.45 -19.48
N LYS A 76 -17.57 3.90 -19.71
CA LYS A 76 -17.88 4.98 -20.65
C LYS A 76 -17.19 6.29 -20.27
N LYS A 77 -17.21 6.66 -18.98
CA LYS A 77 -16.51 7.85 -18.48
C LYS A 77 -15.00 7.69 -18.58
N PHE A 78 -14.48 6.50 -18.28
CA PHE A 78 -13.04 6.26 -18.40
C PHE A 78 -12.55 6.35 -19.86
N ARG A 79 -13.32 5.85 -20.83
CA ARG A 79 -13.00 6.01 -22.27
C ARG A 79 -12.98 7.47 -22.69
N ASP A 80 -13.92 8.28 -22.20
CA ASP A 80 -13.92 9.72 -22.43
C ASP A 80 -12.66 10.41 -21.87
N MET A 81 -12.27 10.05 -20.64
CA MET A 81 -11.02 10.51 -20.03
C MET A 81 -9.79 10.13 -20.87
N LEU A 82 -9.74 8.87 -21.35
CA LEU A 82 -8.64 8.38 -22.18
C LEU A 82 -8.53 9.17 -23.50
N ARG A 83 -9.65 9.36 -24.20
CA ARG A 83 -9.70 10.14 -25.43
C ARG A 83 -9.18 11.57 -25.21
N ARG A 84 -9.66 12.26 -24.16
CA ARG A 84 -9.22 13.63 -23.83
C ARG A 84 -7.75 13.70 -23.46
N TYR A 85 -7.22 12.69 -22.76
CA TYR A 85 -5.80 12.59 -22.45
C TYR A 85 -4.97 12.43 -23.74
N GLU A 86 -5.36 11.52 -24.64
CA GLU A 86 -4.68 11.29 -25.92
C GLU A 86 -4.71 12.56 -26.80
N ASP A 87 -5.86 13.23 -26.88
CA ASP A 87 -6.01 14.51 -27.57
C ASP A 87 -5.07 15.59 -26.99
N PHE A 88 -5.00 15.69 -25.66
CA PHE A 88 -4.13 16.65 -25.00
C PHE A 88 -2.65 16.38 -25.33
N VAL A 89 -2.20 15.13 -25.23
CA VAL A 89 -0.82 14.74 -25.53
C VAL A 89 -0.48 15.04 -26.99
N ARG A 90 -1.39 14.69 -27.92
CA ARG A 90 -1.23 14.92 -29.35
C ARG A 90 -1.10 16.42 -29.69
N ILE A 91 -1.92 17.27 -29.07
CA ILE A 91 -1.95 18.72 -29.36
C ILE A 91 -0.77 19.44 -28.68
N ASN A 92 -0.43 19.07 -27.45
CA ASN A 92 0.49 19.85 -26.62
C ASN A 92 1.91 19.26 -26.53
N GLY A 93 2.14 18.05 -27.04
CA GLY A 93 3.44 17.37 -26.97
C GLY A 93 3.90 17.02 -25.55
N ARG A 94 3.01 17.08 -24.55
CA ARG A 94 3.30 16.80 -23.14
C ARG A 94 2.11 16.17 -22.46
N GLU A 95 2.36 15.48 -21.35
CA GLU A 95 1.29 14.90 -20.53
C GLU A 95 0.61 15.98 -19.66
N PRO A 96 -0.71 15.87 -19.42
CA PRO A 96 -1.41 16.72 -18.47
C PRO A 96 -1.10 16.29 -17.04
N ASN A 97 -1.02 17.24 -16.10
CA ASN A 97 -0.80 16.93 -14.68
C ASN A 97 -2.06 16.41 -13.98
N ILE A 98 -3.23 16.77 -14.50
CA ILE A 98 -4.55 16.36 -14.00
C ILE A 98 -5.46 15.96 -15.17
N ILE A 99 -6.37 15.03 -14.92
CA ILE A 99 -7.34 14.54 -15.90
C ILE A 99 -8.73 14.67 -15.28
N TYR A 100 -9.57 15.54 -15.84
CA TYR A 100 -10.96 15.72 -15.39
C TYR A 100 -11.78 14.46 -15.64
N LEU A 101 -12.63 14.06 -14.69
CA LEU A 101 -13.54 12.93 -14.84
C LEU A 101 -14.59 13.18 -15.94
N GLU A 102 -15.05 14.42 -16.06
CA GLU A 102 -16.02 14.86 -17.06
C GLU A 102 -15.60 16.23 -17.61
N GLN A 103 -15.94 16.49 -18.86
CA GLN A 103 -15.67 17.79 -19.49
C GLN A 103 -16.46 18.91 -18.80
N GLY A 104 -15.80 20.02 -18.50
CA GLY A 104 -16.43 21.20 -17.89
C GLY A 104 -16.77 21.08 -16.40
N LYS A 105 -16.40 19.97 -15.74
CA LYS A 105 -16.57 19.79 -14.29
C LYS A 105 -15.26 19.94 -13.53
N SER A 106 -15.36 20.18 -12.23
CA SER A 106 -14.20 20.35 -11.34
C SER A 106 -13.51 19.04 -10.95
N ASP A 107 -14.23 17.92 -10.96
CA ASP A 107 -13.69 16.65 -10.47
C ASP A 107 -12.63 16.11 -11.41
N HIS A 108 -11.45 15.83 -10.87
CA HIS A 108 -10.28 15.39 -11.63
C HIS A 108 -9.43 14.42 -10.83
N VAL A 109 -8.69 13.60 -11.56
CA VAL A 109 -7.66 12.71 -11.01
C VAL A 109 -6.27 13.23 -11.35
N SER A 110 -5.28 12.95 -10.51
CA SER A 110 -3.87 13.22 -10.87
C SER A 110 -3.42 12.36 -12.05
N LEU A 111 -2.35 12.77 -12.75
CA LEU A 111 -1.72 11.94 -13.79
C LEU A 111 -1.32 10.55 -13.26
N GLY A 112 -0.78 10.47 -12.04
CA GLY A 112 -0.39 9.20 -11.43
C GLY A 112 -1.60 8.28 -11.23
N THR A 113 -2.70 8.82 -10.69
CA THR A 113 -3.97 8.11 -10.52
C THR A 113 -4.53 7.65 -11.87
N PHE A 114 -4.52 8.51 -12.89
CA PHE A 114 -4.98 8.16 -14.22
C PHE A 114 -4.12 7.05 -14.86
N LYS A 115 -2.79 7.11 -14.74
CA LYS A 115 -1.88 6.07 -15.23
C LYS A 115 -2.10 4.74 -14.51
N ASP A 116 -2.36 4.76 -13.20
CA ASP A 116 -2.76 3.57 -12.45
C ASP A 116 -4.08 2.98 -12.97
N MET A 117 -5.10 3.81 -13.19
CA MET A 117 -6.37 3.40 -13.78
C MET A 117 -6.18 2.78 -15.17
N LEU A 118 -5.38 3.42 -16.03
CA LEU A 118 -5.05 2.92 -17.38
C LEU A 118 -4.29 1.61 -17.35
N ARG A 119 -3.34 1.46 -16.43
CA ARG A 119 -2.62 0.19 -16.22
C ARG A 119 -3.61 -0.93 -15.87
N ARG A 120 -4.49 -0.70 -14.88
CA ARG A 120 -5.49 -1.68 -14.44
C ARG A 120 -6.49 -2.05 -15.52
N TYR A 121 -6.93 -1.06 -16.31
CA TYR A 121 -7.76 -1.29 -17.48
C TYR A 121 -7.08 -2.23 -18.48
N LYS A 122 -5.83 -1.94 -18.87
CA LYS A 122 -5.06 -2.78 -19.80
C LYS A 122 -4.87 -4.19 -19.26
N ASP A 123 -4.56 -4.33 -17.97
CA ASP A 123 -4.39 -5.64 -17.34
C ASP A 123 -5.68 -6.45 -17.32
N PHE A 124 -6.80 -5.81 -16.98
CA PHE A 124 -8.10 -6.46 -16.99
C PHE A 124 -8.46 -6.98 -18.38
N VAL A 125 -8.30 -6.16 -19.42
CA VAL A 125 -8.58 -6.53 -20.81
C VAL A 125 -7.69 -7.69 -21.25
N ARG A 126 -6.38 -7.62 -20.95
CA ARG A 126 -5.43 -8.68 -21.28
C ARG A 126 -5.77 -10.02 -20.62
N ILE A 127 -6.16 -10.00 -19.35
CA ILE A 127 -6.44 -11.23 -18.57
C ILE A 127 -7.81 -11.82 -18.92
N ASN A 128 -8.82 -10.98 -19.12
CA ASN A 128 -10.22 -11.43 -19.24
C ASN A 128 -10.74 -11.43 -20.69
N GLY A 129 -9.99 -10.88 -21.64
CA GLY A 129 -10.42 -10.75 -23.04
C GLY A 129 -11.63 -9.82 -23.25
N ARG A 130 -11.98 -9.01 -22.25
CA ARG A 130 -13.12 -8.09 -22.29
C ARG A 130 -12.85 -6.84 -21.46
N GLU A 131 -13.62 -5.79 -21.70
CA GLU A 131 -13.57 -4.59 -20.86
C GLU A 131 -14.25 -4.79 -19.50
N PRO A 132 -13.80 -4.06 -18.46
CA PRO A 132 -14.51 -4.01 -17.20
C PRO A 132 -15.74 -3.10 -17.32
N ASN A 133 -16.76 -3.33 -16.50
CA ASN A 133 -17.93 -2.43 -16.42
C ASN A 133 -17.57 -1.10 -15.74
N TYR A 134 -16.61 -1.14 -14.81
CA TYR A 134 -16.20 0.00 -14.00
C TYR A 134 -14.70 -0.04 -13.70
N ILE A 135 -14.11 1.12 -13.42
CA ILE A 135 -12.73 1.26 -12.95
C ILE A 135 -12.73 2.03 -11.63
N SER A 136 -12.08 1.48 -10.60
CA SER A 136 -11.86 2.20 -9.33
C SER A 136 -10.95 3.40 -9.56
N ILE A 137 -11.24 4.55 -8.95
CA ILE A 137 -10.34 5.72 -9.00
C ILE A 137 -9.16 5.53 -8.05
N GLN A 138 -9.38 4.87 -6.91
CA GLN A 138 -8.32 4.66 -5.94
C GLN A 138 -7.22 3.77 -6.52
N PRO A 139 -5.93 4.13 -6.30
CA PRO A 139 -4.80 3.27 -6.60
C PRO A 139 -5.05 1.87 -6.05
N GLN A 140 -4.63 0.85 -6.80
CA GLN A 140 -4.68 -0.54 -6.32
C GLN A 140 -3.30 -1.18 -6.45
N PRO A 141 -3.05 -2.25 -5.68
CA PRO A 141 -1.81 -3.00 -5.76
C PRO A 141 -1.45 -3.45 -7.19
N SER A 142 -0.16 -3.45 -7.48
CA SER A 142 0.38 -3.94 -8.76
C SER A 142 0.68 -5.44 -8.67
N LEU A 143 0.26 -6.24 -9.66
CA LEU A 143 0.50 -7.69 -9.65
C LEU A 143 1.61 -8.13 -10.63
N LYS A 144 2.50 -7.22 -11.03
CA LYS A 144 3.47 -7.43 -12.11
C LYS A 144 4.91 -7.71 -11.67
N GLY A 145 5.18 -7.67 -10.37
CA GLY A 145 6.53 -7.91 -9.86
C GLY A 145 7.02 -9.33 -10.11
N HIS A 146 8.34 -9.51 -10.11
CA HIS A 146 8.95 -10.82 -10.35
C HIS A 146 8.52 -11.82 -9.26
N TRP A 147 8.69 -11.44 -7.99
CA TRP A 147 8.30 -12.29 -6.86
C TRP A 147 6.78 -12.42 -6.75
N THR A 148 6.05 -11.34 -7.04
CA THR A 148 4.59 -11.33 -7.07
C THR A 148 4.06 -12.35 -8.07
N THR A 149 4.61 -12.38 -9.28
CA THR A 149 4.24 -13.35 -10.33
C THR A 149 4.55 -14.78 -9.87
N LYS A 150 5.74 -15.02 -9.32
CA LYS A 150 6.15 -16.35 -8.80
C LYS A 150 5.24 -16.85 -7.69
N VAL A 151 4.78 -15.96 -6.80
CA VAL A 151 3.84 -16.32 -5.74
C VAL A 151 2.44 -16.57 -6.33
N ILE A 152 1.96 -15.76 -7.28
CA ILE A 152 0.68 -16.01 -7.98
C ILE A 152 0.66 -17.38 -8.65
N GLU A 153 1.74 -17.75 -9.36
CA GLU A 153 1.91 -19.08 -9.97
C GLU A 153 1.80 -20.20 -8.93
N LYS A 154 2.25 -19.94 -7.69
CA LYS A 154 2.37 -20.95 -6.63
C LYS A 154 1.11 -21.11 -5.77
N ILE A 155 0.41 -20.02 -5.46
CA ILE A 155 -0.74 -20.04 -4.52
C ILE A 155 -2.06 -19.54 -5.14
N GLY A 156 -2.04 -19.20 -6.42
CA GLY A 156 -3.18 -18.66 -7.15
C GLY A 156 -3.34 -17.15 -6.96
N THR A 157 -4.30 -16.58 -7.69
CA THR A 157 -4.50 -15.13 -7.77
C THR A 157 -5.00 -14.54 -6.45
N PHE A 158 -4.46 -13.36 -6.15
CA PHE A 158 -4.87 -12.41 -5.12
C PHE A 158 -4.84 -11.00 -5.74
N HIS A 159 -5.42 -10.02 -5.06
CA HIS A 159 -5.59 -8.65 -5.58
C HIS A 159 -5.00 -7.57 -4.67
N ASP A 160 -4.79 -7.90 -3.40
CA ASP A 160 -4.34 -6.99 -2.35
C ASP A 160 -3.66 -7.78 -1.22
N ALA A 161 -3.07 -7.09 -0.24
CA ALA A 161 -2.33 -7.70 0.86
C ALA A 161 -3.23 -8.56 1.75
N THR A 162 -4.51 -8.19 1.85
CA THR A 162 -5.53 -8.95 2.59
C THR A 162 -5.84 -10.29 1.92
N SER A 163 -6.16 -10.28 0.63
CA SER A 163 -6.42 -11.50 -0.14
C SER A 163 -5.16 -12.36 -0.32
N LEU A 164 -3.97 -11.74 -0.36
CA LEU A 164 -2.70 -12.46 -0.26
C LEU A 164 -2.57 -13.18 1.08
N TYR A 165 -2.88 -12.52 2.19
CA TYR A 165 -2.85 -13.13 3.53
C TYR A 165 -3.79 -14.34 3.61
N GLU A 166 -5.02 -14.21 3.10
CA GLU A 166 -6.00 -15.31 3.08
C GLU A 166 -5.56 -16.46 2.17
N ARG A 167 -4.90 -16.18 1.04
CA ARG A 167 -4.29 -17.22 0.20
C ARG A 167 -3.20 -17.95 0.96
N VAL A 168 -2.27 -17.21 1.56
CA VAL A 168 -1.17 -17.77 2.37
C VAL A 168 -1.73 -18.66 3.49
N LYS A 169 -2.72 -18.17 4.24
CA LYS A 169 -3.40 -18.93 5.30
C LYS A 169 -4.00 -20.25 4.79
N LYS A 170 -4.56 -20.25 3.58
CA LYS A 170 -5.21 -21.42 2.99
C LYS A 170 -4.23 -22.43 2.38
N THR A 171 -3.15 -21.97 1.76
CA THR A 171 -2.29 -22.83 0.90
C THR A 171 -0.90 -23.09 1.44
N CYS A 172 -0.39 -22.24 2.32
CA CYS A 172 0.99 -22.29 2.77
C CYS A 172 1.17 -23.02 4.09
N LYS A 173 2.42 -23.41 4.38
CA LYS A 173 2.79 -24.15 5.58
C LYS A 173 3.92 -23.47 6.33
N TYR A 174 3.80 -23.41 7.64
CA TYR A 174 4.89 -23.01 8.50
C TYR A 174 5.81 -24.19 8.82
N LYS A 175 7.12 -23.96 8.85
CA LYS A 175 8.09 -24.88 9.45
C LYS A 175 9.07 -24.11 10.33
N TYR A 176 9.22 -24.57 11.57
CA TYR A 176 10.19 -24.00 12.50
C TYR A 176 11.60 -24.53 12.23
N TYR A 177 12.57 -23.63 12.07
CA TYR A 177 14.00 -23.88 12.11
C TYR A 177 14.75 -22.59 12.47
N TYR A 178 15.91 -22.74 13.12
CA TYR A 178 16.76 -21.63 13.55
C TYR A 178 17.52 -21.01 12.36
N ASN A 179 17.57 -19.67 12.35
CA ASN A 179 18.27 -18.80 11.38
C ASN A 179 17.74 -18.88 9.93
N ASP A 180 17.98 -17.81 9.17
CA ASP A 180 17.69 -17.75 7.71
C ASP A 180 18.51 -18.80 6.97
N GLN A 181 17.87 -19.53 6.06
CA GLN A 181 18.56 -20.66 5.42
C GLN A 181 18.38 -20.74 3.92
N VAL A 182 17.44 -20.00 3.31
CA VAL A 182 17.18 -20.22 1.88
C VAL A 182 16.93 -18.95 1.06
N PRO A 183 17.43 -18.89 -0.19
CA PRO A 183 17.05 -17.86 -1.15
C PRO A 183 15.54 -17.85 -1.46
N ASN A 184 15.01 -16.71 -1.94
CA ASN A 184 13.57 -16.53 -2.17
C ASN A 184 12.98 -17.55 -3.16
N HIS A 185 13.74 -17.96 -4.19
CA HIS A 185 13.27 -18.98 -5.13
C HIS A 185 13.02 -20.34 -4.44
N VAL A 186 13.84 -20.70 -3.46
CA VAL A 186 13.63 -21.90 -2.62
C VAL A 186 12.45 -21.69 -1.68
N ALA A 187 12.30 -20.49 -1.10
CA ALA A 187 11.14 -20.17 -0.26
C ALA A 187 9.82 -20.33 -1.03
N VAL A 188 9.74 -19.83 -2.27
CA VAL A 188 8.59 -20.03 -3.17
C VAL A 188 8.33 -21.51 -3.43
N MET A 189 9.35 -22.35 -3.62
CA MET A 189 9.14 -23.78 -3.81
C MET A 189 8.59 -24.47 -2.55
N ARG A 190 9.13 -24.12 -1.37
CA ARG A 190 8.86 -24.77 -0.09
C ARG A 190 7.58 -24.32 0.60
N MET A 191 7.13 -23.08 0.38
CA MET A 191 6.02 -22.47 1.12
C MET A 191 4.70 -23.25 1.08
N THR A 192 4.45 -24.10 0.08
CA THR A 192 3.26 -24.97 0.01
C THR A 192 3.54 -26.46 0.26
N THR A 193 4.80 -26.87 0.33
CA THR A 193 5.21 -28.29 0.41
C THR A 193 5.73 -28.63 1.80
N SER A 194 6.98 -28.27 2.09
CA SER A 194 7.67 -28.52 3.37
C SER A 194 7.49 -27.39 4.39
N GLY A 195 7.03 -26.22 3.94
CA GLY A 195 6.93 -25.01 4.73
C GLY A 195 8.25 -24.24 4.87
N ILE A 196 8.12 -22.98 5.31
CA ILE A 196 9.22 -22.04 5.57
C ILE A 196 9.08 -21.39 6.94
N ASN A 197 10.17 -20.85 7.49
CA ASN A 197 10.17 -20.16 8.79
C ASN A 197 9.73 -18.69 8.66
N CYS A 198 9.67 -17.99 9.79
CA CYS A 198 9.22 -16.60 9.85
C CYS A 198 10.15 -15.64 9.10
N THR A 199 11.45 -15.94 9.04
CA THR A 199 12.44 -15.02 8.49
C THR A 199 12.50 -15.13 6.98
N ASP A 200 12.55 -16.35 6.42
CA ASP A 200 12.44 -16.58 4.97
C ASP A 200 11.09 -16.05 4.42
N ALA A 201 10.01 -16.17 5.20
CA ALA A 201 8.73 -15.59 4.83
C ALA A 201 8.77 -14.06 4.79
N CYS A 202 9.38 -13.40 5.79
CA CYS A 202 9.52 -11.94 5.78
C CYS A 202 10.36 -11.46 4.60
N GLN A 203 11.45 -12.17 4.24
CA GLN A 203 12.27 -11.85 3.06
C GLN A 203 11.47 -11.90 1.75
N LEU A 204 10.72 -12.98 1.55
CA LEU A 204 9.94 -13.18 0.34
C LEU A 204 8.77 -12.20 0.25
N PHE A 205 7.95 -12.14 1.31
CA PHE A 205 6.72 -11.37 1.27
C PHE A 205 6.96 -9.87 1.40
N SER A 206 8.09 -9.39 1.95
CA SER A 206 8.42 -7.97 1.85
C SER A 206 8.59 -7.57 0.39
N LYS A 207 9.35 -8.34 -0.40
CA LYS A 207 9.54 -8.07 -1.83
C LYS A 207 8.24 -8.13 -2.62
N VAL A 208 7.40 -9.13 -2.35
CA VAL A 208 6.07 -9.24 -2.99
C VAL A 208 5.21 -8.02 -2.69
N LEU A 209 5.11 -7.62 -1.42
CA LEU A 209 4.29 -6.48 -1.01
C LEU A 209 4.85 -5.13 -1.49
N GLU A 210 6.17 -4.97 -1.52
CA GLU A 210 6.86 -3.80 -2.09
C GLU A 210 6.64 -3.70 -3.61
N GLU A 211 6.75 -4.81 -4.34
CA GLU A 211 6.43 -4.89 -5.78
C GLU A 211 4.95 -4.57 -6.05
N MET A 212 4.07 -4.93 -5.11
CA MET A 212 2.66 -4.56 -5.11
C MET A 212 2.41 -3.09 -4.79
N GLY A 213 3.42 -2.36 -4.28
CA GLY A 213 3.38 -0.93 -3.99
C GLY A 213 3.05 -0.58 -2.53
N TYR A 214 3.04 -1.55 -1.63
CA TYR A 214 2.86 -1.30 -0.19
C TYR A 214 4.14 -0.75 0.43
N GLU A 215 4.00 0.05 1.49
CA GLU A 215 5.12 0.34 2.38
C GLU A 215 5.31 -0.86 3.31
N VAL A 216 6.52 -1.42 3.36
CA VAL A 216 6.82 -2.59 4.17
C VAL A 216 8.04 -2.33 5.05
N LYS A 217 7.96 -2.75 6.31
CA LYS A 217 9.11 -2.82 7.23
C LYS A 217 9.15 -4.20 7.87
N ILE A 218 10.30 -4.84 7.86
CA ILE A 218 10.53 -6.09 8.59
C ILE A 218 10.83 -5.72 10.05
N GLU A 219 10.05 -6.27 10.98
CA GLU A 219 10.23 -6.05 12.41
C GLU A 219 10.75 -7.32 13.09
N HIS A 220 11.87 -7.18 13.80
CA HIS A 220 12.39 -8.22 14.69
C HIS A 220 11.82 -8.03 16.08
N VAL A 221 11.19 -9.08 16.63
CA VAL A 221 10.47 -9.01 17.91
C VAL A 221 10.75 -10.25 18.77
N ARG A 222 10.48 -10.14 20.07
CA ARG A 222 10.17 -11.29 20.91
C ARG A 222 8.69 -11.37 21.16
N VAL A 223 8.14 -12.57 21.07
CA VAL A 223 6.75 -12.85 21.41
C VAL A 223 6.68 -13.87 22.53
N LYS A 224 5.76 -13.66 23.47
CA LYS A 224 5.46 -14.60 24.55
C LYS A 224 4.28 -15.44 24.12
N CYS A 225 4.49 -16.75 23.98
CA CYS A 225 3.46 -17.69 23.57
C CYS A 225 2.68 -18.25 24.76
N ASN A 226 1.64 -19.04 24.49
CA ASN A 226 0.73 -19.55 25.52
C ASN A 226 1.41 -20.50 26.51
N ASP A 227 2.57 -21.04 26.16
CA ASP A 227 3.44 -21.83 27.05
C ASP A 227 4.25 -20.97 28.03
N GLY A 228 4.05 -19.64 28.01
CA GLY A 228 4.74 -18.70 28.88
C GLY A 228 6.18 -18.39 28.48
N LYS A 229 6.70 -19.00 27.41
CA LYS A 229 8.08 -18.83 26.94
C LYS A 229 8.17 -17.71 25.91
N TRP A 230 9.35 -17.08 25.86
CA TRP A 230 9.68 -16.01 24.92
C TRP A 230 10.47 -16.54 23.74
N TYR A 231 9.97 -16.29 22.53
CA TYR A 231 10.60 -16.69 21.27
C TYR A 231 10.99 -15.47 20.44
N GLY A 232 12.11 -15.55 19.74
CA GLY A 232 12.42 -14.61 18.66
C GLY A 232 11.51 -14.84 17.47
N HIS A 233 11.06 -13.77 16.83
CA HIS A 233 10.12 -13.82 15.71
C HIS A 233 10.32 -12.64 14.77
N TYR A 234 10.06 -12.85 13.48
CA TYR A 234 10.05 -11.80 12.47
C TYR A 234 8.64 -11.69 11.87
N LEU A 235 8.18 -10.46 11.70
CA LEU A 235 6.91 -10.14 11.05
C LEU A 235 7.04 -8.88 10.20
N LEU A 236 6.05 -8.63 9.35
CA LEU A 236 6.01 -7.42 8.53
C LEU A 236 5.06 -6.38 9.14
N ARG A 237 5.46 -5.11 9.05
CA ARG A 237 4.62 -3.94 9.22
C ARG A 237 4.30 -3.40 7.84
N VAL A 238 3.04 -3.43 7.46
CA VAL A 238 2.58 -3.09 6.12
C VAL A 238 1.62 -1.91 6.18
N GLY A 239 1.83 -0.92 5.31
CA GLY A 239 0.96 0.24 5.14
C GLY A 239 0.64 0.49 3.67
N GLY A 240 -0.45 1.20 3.42
CA GLY A 240 -0.91 1.55 2.08
C GLY A 240 -2.14 0.78 1.61
N PHE A 241 -2.76 1.32 0.57
CA PHE A 241 -4.00 0.83 -0.05
C PHE A 241 -5.12 0.57 0.96
N GLU A 242 -5.49 -0.70 1.19
CA GLU A 242 -6.56 -1.11 2.11
C GLU A 242 -6.10 -1.24 3.57
N LEU A 243 -4.78 -1.21 3.81
CA LEU A 243 -4.22 -1.41 5.15
C LEU A 243 -3.95 -0.07 5.84
N LYS A 244 -4.18 -0.07 7.16
CA LYS A 244 -3.71 1.01 8.04
C LYS A 244 -2.19 0.95 8.16
N ASP A 245 -1.55 2.09 8.30
CA ASP A 245 -0.09 2.17 8.43
C ASP A 245 0.41 1.30 9.59
N GLY A 246 1.38 0.43 9.31
CA GLY A 246 1.97 -0.46 10.30
C GLY A 246 1.09 -1.65 10.71
N THR A 247 0.12 -2.05 9.87
CA THR A 247 -0.66 -3.28 10.07
C THR A 247 0.29 -4.48 10.15
N ILE A 248 0.11 -5.34 11.16
CA ILE A 248 0.90 -6.56 11.32
C ILE A 248 0.47 -7.56 10.24
N TRP A 249 1.42 -7.92 9.37
CA TRP A 249 1.30 -9.01 8.41
C TRP A 249 2.27 -10.11 8.82
N ASP A 250 1.74 -11.14 9.48
CA ASP A 250 2.54 -12.20 10.11
C ASP A 250 2.24 -13.56 9.45
N TYR A 251 3.24 -14.10 8.75
CA TYR A 251 3.15 -15.39 8.07
C TYR A 251 2.84 -16.55 9.03
N VAL A 252 3.40 -16.52 10.25
CA VAL A 252 3.18 -17.57 11.25
C VAL A 252 1.77 -17.47 11.81
N SER A 253 1.24 -16.26 11.92
CA SER A 253 -0.18 -16.04 12.22
C SER A 253 -1.09 -16.67 11.16
N ALA A 254 -0.77 -16.46 9.88
CA ALA A 254 -1.55 -17.00 8.78
C ALA A 254 -1.50 -18.54 8.76
N THR A 255 -0.31 -19.13 8.88
CA THR A 255 -0.07 -20.54 8.53
C THR A 255 0.01 -21.50 9.71
N LYS A 256 0.34 -21.03 10.92
CA LYS A 256 0.47 -21.89 12.12
C LYS A 256 -0.66 -21.68 13.10
N THR A 257 -0.99 -20.43 13.43
CA THR A 257 -1.97 -20.13 14.49
C THR A 257 -3.36 -19.78 13.96
N GLY A 258 -3.50 -19.56 12.64
CA GLY A 258 -4.78 -19.29 11.99
C GLY A 258 -5.40 -17.95 12.39
N ARG A 259 -4.61 -17.01 12.90
CA ARG A 259 -5.07 -15.70 13.37
C ARG A 259 -5.46 -14.79 12.19
N PRO A 260 -6.31 -13.77 12.42
CA PRO A 260 -6.63 -12.78 11.39
C PRO A 260 -5.46 -11.83 11.16
N LEU A 261 -5.44 -11.20 9.98
CA LEU A 261 -4.51 -10.11 9.65
C LEU A 261 -4.55 -9.01 10.72
N GLY A 262 -3.39 -8.42 11.04
CA GLY A 262 -3.25 -7.41 12.08
C GLY A 262 -2.98 -7.96 13.48
N VAL A 263 -2.98 -9.29 13.67
CA VAL A 263 -2.72 -9.94 14.96
C VAL A 263 -1.42 -10.77 14.85
N PRO A 264 -0.47 -10.63 15.80
CA PRO A 264 0.75 -11.44 15.82
C PRO A 264 0.48 -12.87 16.32
N CYS A 265 1.42 -13.78 16.03
CA CYS A 265 1.21 -15.22 16.25
C CYS A 265 0.98 -15.57 17.72
N CYS A 266 1.62 -14.83 18.61
CA CYS A 266 1.49 -14.95 20.05
C CYS A 266 1.10 -13.59 20.65
N THR A 267 0.11 -13.61 21.56
CA THR A 267 -0.53 -12.40 22.11
C THR A 267 -0.31 -12.21 23.61
N ALA A 268 0.37 -13.13 24.30
CA ALA A 268 0.60 -13.05 25.75
C ALA A 268 1.74 -12.09 26.13
N GLY A 269 2.50 -11.59 25.16
CA GLY A 269 3.56 -10.61 25.34
C GLY A 269 4.25 -10.29 24.01
N PHE A 270 4.68 -9.05 23.85
CA PHE A 270 5.28 -8.55 22.61
C PHE A 270 6.37 -7.52 22.94
N GLN A 271 7.57 -7.71 22.41
CA GLN A 271 8.71 -6.82 22.64
C GLN A 271 9.41 -6.55 21.31
N HIS A 272 9.55 -5.27 20.95
CA HIS A 272 10.35 -4.85 19.80
C HIS A 272 11.85 -5.05 20.08
N LEU A 273 12.58 -5.60 19.11
CA LEU A 273 14.03 -5.75 19.16
C LEU A 273 14.76 -4.90 18.11
N GLY A 274 14.18 -4.69 16.94
CA GLY A 274 14.78 -3.88 15.89
C GLY A 274 14.08 -3.96 14.54
N TRP A 275 14.67 -3.32 13.53
CA TRP A 275 14.20 -3.28 12.15
C TRP A 275 15.15 -4.01 11.21
N GLY A 276 14.59 -4.64 10.17
CA GLY A 276 15.34 -5.44 9.21
C GLY A 276 15.68 -6.84 9.74
N ILE A 277 16.37 -7.61 8.91
CA ILE A 277 16.79 -8.98 9.24
C ILE A 277 18.21 -8.95 9.77
N VAL A 278 18.42 -9.61 10.91
CA VAL A 278 19.73 -9.77 11.55
C VAL A 278 20.29 -11.13 11.12
N GLY A 279 20.91 -11.21 9.93
CA GLY A 279 21.41 -12.46 9.33
C GLY A 279 21.84 -12.30 7.85
N PRO A 280 22.41 -13.34 7.21
CA PRO A 280 22.81 -13.25 5.81
C PRO A 280 21.61 -13.01 4.89
N VAL A 281 21.69 -11.93 4.11
CA VAL A 281 20.72 -11.57 3.08
C VAL A 281 21.18 -12.20 1.77
N TYR A 282 20.49 -13.24 1.29
CA TYR A 282 20.92 -13.99 0.10
C TYR A 282 20.65 -13.28 -1.22
N ASP A 283 19.62 -12.44 -1.29
CA ASP A 283 19.14 -11.80 -2.53
C ASP A 283 19.14 -10.26 -2.40
N LYS A 284 20.31 -9.62 -2.26
CA LYS A 284 20.43 -8.15 -2.36
C LYS A 284 20.27 -7.67 -3.80
#